data_AF-A0A6J2JCS7-F1
#
_entry.id   AF-A0A6J2JCS7-F1
#
_cell.length_a   1.000
_cell.length_b   1.000
_cell.length_c   1.000
_cell.angle_alpha   90.00
_cell.angle_beta   90.00
_cell.angle_gamma   90.00
#
_symmetry.space_group_name_H-M   'P 1'
#
loop_
_entity.id
_entity.type
_entity.pdbx_description
1 polymer ?
#
loop_
_entity_poly.entity_id
_entity_poly.type
_entity_poly.pdbx_seq_one_letter_code
_entity_poly.pdbx_strand_id
1 'polypeptide(L)'
;MMSLKRKFVRMWTFWLLYFGVSVLFRFTDSVDLPKFVGAGSNVTVAVGRDASLTCQVDNLQSFKVAWLRVDTQTILTIAGHVITKNHRISVSHGDGAWTLGLKEIGPADGGRYMCQVNTEPMMSQTHLLQVVVPPDIDDDASSGEVLVKEGENAALRCIATGTPLPSITWRREDSRHFKIDNQTLVSKWNSPWLNLTGVERASSGAYLCIATNGVPPSVSKRILINVMFGPSVWAGRVAVRAPAGGAVTLQCTAEAFPHPGVYWTLNGEQRLVNGTKHRLSISSRGYRHTVNLVVTDMSIEDAGAYRCHVENTLGKAQAELFLHLLTTTTTTTTSTTTTTTTTTTTTSTTSQPPTTTPVTYDTERHLEQLHRGVLEDPALNNPYVVLSQHQMQNLEMMTTM
;
A
#
# COMPACT_ATOMS: atom_id res chain seq x y z
N MET A 1 -23.23 -136.69 -9.88
CA MET A 1 -22.90 -137.75 -8.91
C MET A 1 -23.46 -137.33 -7.55
N MET A 2 -24.25 -138.20 -6.94
CA MET A 2 -24.80 -138.22 -5.55
C MET A 2 -23.82 -137.67 -4.48
N SER A 3 -24.13 -137.25 -3.25
CA SER A 3 -25.29 -137.19 -2.31
C SER A 3 -24.69 -136.70 -0.96
N LEU A 4 -25.24 -135.84 -0.07
CA LEU A 4 -26.20 -136.07 1.04
C LEU A 4 -26.07 -134.82 2.01
N LYS A 5 -26.99 -133.83 2.11
CA LYS A 5 -28.08 -133.54 3.10
C LYS A 5 -27.72 -133.71 4.62
N ARG A 6 -28.07 -132.86 5.61
CA ARG A 6 -29.32 -132.06 5.86
C ARG A 6 -29.25 -131.16 7.14
N LYS A 7 -29.90 -129.96 7.10
CA LYS A 7 -30.82 -129.30 8.11
C LYS A 7 -30.27 -128.74 9.45
N PHE A 8 -30.70 -127.61 10.06
CA PHE A 8 -31.92 -126.75 10.05
C PHE A 8 -31.49 -125.26 10.40
N VAL A 9 -31.76 -124.20 9.59
CA VAL A 9 -32.91 -123.21 9.60
C VAL A 9 -32.70 -122.01 10.55
N ARG A 10 -32.96 -120.71 10.25
CA ARG A 10 -33.35 -119.91 9.06
C ARG A 10 -33.20 -118.41 9.45
N MET A 11 -32.87 -117.57 8.45
CA MET A 11 -33.31 -116.17 8.14
C MET A 11 -33.48 -115.16 9.30
N TRP A 12 -33.01 -113.92 9.20
CA TRP A 12 -33.51 -112.88 8.27
C TRP A 12 -32.41 -112.15 7.48
N THR A 13 -32.75 -111.78 6.24
CA THR A 13 -32.01 -110.97 5.27
C THR A 13 -32.61 -109.56 5.19
N PHE A 14 -31.80 -108.49 5.15
CA PHE A 14 -31.98 -107.34 4.22
C PHE A 14 -30.69 -106.45 4.18
N TRP A 15 -29.94 -106.59 3.06
CA TRP A 15 -29.14 -105.63 2.26
C TRP A 15 -28.17 -104.62 2.94
N LEU A 16 -26.83 -104.73 2.77
CA LEU A 16 -25.96 -104.20 1.66
C LEU A 16 -25.89 -102.64 1.68
N LEU A 17 -24.78 -101.89 1.79
CA LEU A 17 -23.42 -101.96 1.24
C LEU A 17 -22.51 -100.90 1.91
N TYR A 18 -21.18 -101.11 1.86
CA TYR A 18 -20.10 -100.11 1.90
C TYR A 18 -20.18 -98.95 2.93
N PHE A 19 -19.52 -99.11 4.08
CA PHE A 19 -19.10 -97.96 4.88
C PHE A 19 -17.90 -97.27 4.21
N GLY A 20 -18.20 -96.37 3.27
CA GLY A 20 -17.28 -95.29 2.92
C GLY A 20 -17.21 -94.32 4.10
N VAL A 21 -16.01 -94.09 4.62
CA VAL A 21 -15.76 -92.98 5.56
C VAL A 21 -15.87 -91.69 4.76
N SER A 22 -17.07 -91.11 4.73
CA SER A 22 -17.28 -89.76 4.24
C SER A 22 -16.71 -88.79 5.26
N VAL A 23 -15.45 -88.41 5.06
CA VAL A 23 -14.89 -87.20 5.68
C VAL A 23 -15.67 -86.02 5.09
N LEU A 24 -16.61 -85.48 5.86
CA LEU A 24 -17.20 -84.18 5.57
C LEU A 24 -16.11 -83.12 5.81
N PHE A 25 -15.35 -82.80 4.76
CA PHE A 25 -14.64 -81.52 4.72
C PHE A 25 -15.71 -80.42 4.75
N ARG A 26 -15.93 -79.80 5.91
CA ARG A 26 -16.51 -78.47 5.92
C ARG A 26 -15.44 -77.53 5.40
N PHE A 27 -15.44 -77.28 4.09
CA PHE A 27 -14.88 -76.04 3.57
C PHE A 27 -15.73 -74.91 4.16
N THR A 28 -15.26 -74.31 5.24
CA THR A 28 -15.59 -72.91 5.49
C THR A 28 -14.77 -72.14 4.48
N ASP A 29 -15.32 -71.91 3.28
CA ASP A 29 -14.83 -70.83 2.44
C ASP A 29 -14.98 -69.56 3.29
N SER A 30 -13.87 -69.09 3.85
CA SER A 30 -13.82 -67.74 4.38
C SER A 30 -13.93 -66.84 3.17
N VAL A 31 -15.16 -66.49 2.80
CA VAL A 31 -15.42 -65.42 1.84
C VAL A 31 -14.83 -64.19 2.49
N ASP A 32 -13.61 -63.85 2.09
CA ASP A 32 -13.03 -62.58 2.48
C ASP A 32 -14.07 -61.53 2.06
N LEU A 33 -14.46 -60.65 2.97
CA LEU A 33 -15.40 -59.56 2.70
C LEU A 33 -14.64 -58.36 2.13
N PRO A 34 -15.30 -57.49 1.35
CA PRO A 34 -14.69 -56.24 0.93
C PRO A 34 -14.27 -55.41 2.14
N LYS A 35 -13.17 -54.68 2.01
CA LYS A 35 -12.72 -53.74 3.04
C LYS A 35 -12.18 -52.46 2.41
N PHE A 36 -12.48 -51.32 3.03
CA PHE A 36 -11.83 -50.08 2.65
C PHE A 36 -10.39 -50.07 3.14
N VAL A 37 -9.49 -49.63 2.27
CA VAL A 37 -8.10 -49.38 2.62
C VAL A 37 -7.95 -47.90 2.92
N GLY A 38 -7.54 -47.59 4.15
CA GLY A 38 -7.39 -46.22 4.63
C GLY A 38 -8.69 -45.55 5.07
N ALA A 39 -8.60 -44.26 5.36
CA ALA A 39 -9.73 -43.42 5.73
C ALA A 39 -10.17 -42.54 4.55
N GLY A 40 -11.37 -41.97 4.65
CA GLY A 40 -11.83 -40.99 3.67
C GLY A 40 -10.94 -39.74 3.64
N SER A 41 -10.81 -39.12 2.48
CA SER A 41 -9.93 -37.97 2.25
C SER A 41 -10.66 -36.64 2.37
N ASN A 42 -9.92 -35.58 2.76
CA ASN A 42 -10.34 -34.19 2.63
C ASN A 42 -9.54 -33.54 1.49
N VAL A 43 -10.19 -33.32 0.35
CA VAL A 43 -9.56 -32.78 -0.85
C VAL A 43 -9.98 -31.32 -0.99
N THR A 44 -8.99 -30.42 -1.02
CA THR A 44 -9.23 -28.99 -1.27
C THR A 44 -8.87 -28.66 -2.71
N VAL A 45 -9.80 -28.04 -3.44
CA VAL A 45 -9.63 -27.73 -4.87
C VAL A 45 -10.08 -26.30 -5.16
N ALA A 46 -9.29 -25.57 -5.94
CA ALA A 46 -9.66 -24.24 -6.38
C ALA A 46 -10.77 -24.28 -7.45
N VAL A 47 -11.67 -23.31 -7.43
CA VAL A 47 -12.74 -23.17 -8.43
C VAL A 47 -12.20 -23.22 -9.87
N GLY A 48 -12.95 -23.88 -10.76
CA GLY A 48 -12.60 -24.08 -12.17
C GLY A 48 -11.57 -25.19 -12.44
N ARG A 49 -10.99 -25.82 -11.40
CA ARG A 49 -10.11 -26.99 -11.55
C ARG A 49 -10.89 -28.30 -11.50
N ASP A 50 -10.24 -29.39 -11.87
CA ASP A 50 -10.81 -30.73 -11.77
C ASP A 50 -10.45 -31.35 -10.40
N ALA A 51 -11.36 -32.14 -9.84
CA ALA A 51 -11.17 -32.88 -8.59
C ALA A 51 -11.33 -34.38 -8.82
N SER A 52 -10.59 -35.17 -8.03
CA SER A 52 -10.71 -36.62 -8.00
C SER A 52 -10.83 -37.12 -6.56
N LEU A 53 -11.86 -37.89 -6.27
CA LEU A 53 -12.03 -38.58 -5.00
C LEU A 53 -11.82 -40.08 -5.23
N THR A 54 -10.91 -40.69 -4.49
CA THR A 54 -10.54 -42.09 -4.70
C THR A 54 -10.82 -42.91 -3.45
N CYS A 55 -11.46 -44.06 -3.65
CA CYS A 55 -11.64 -45.09 -2.63
C CYS A 55 -10.90 -46.35 -3.03
N GLN A 56 -10.09 -46.87 -2.12
CA GLN A 56 -9.42 -48.13 -2.29
C GLN A 56 -10.22 -49.22 -1.60
N VAL A 57 -10.67 -50.22 -2.37
CA VAL A 57 -11.46 -51.34 -1.85
C VAL A 57 -10.73 -52.65 -2.14
N ASP A 58 -10.24 -53.27 -1.08
CA ASP A 58 -9.65 -54.60 -1.16
C ASP A 58 -10.74 -55.65 -1.25
N ASN A 59 -10.45 -56.69 -2.03
CA ASN A 59 -11.26 -57.91 -2.08
C ASN A 59 -12.75 -57.62 -2.41
N LEU A 60 -12.96 -56.77 -3.42
CA LEU A 60 -14.29 -56.37 -3.87
C LEU A 60 -15.13 -57.52 -4.45
N GLN A 61 -14.49 -58.56 -5.01
CA GLN A 61 -15.16 -59.73 -5.57
C GLN A 61 -16.31 -59.35 -6.52
N SER A 62 -17.53 -59.83 -6.28
CA SER A 62 -18.73 -59.52 -7.05
C SER A 62 -19.47 -58.26 -6.61
N PHE A 63 -19.08 -57.66 -5.48
CA PHE A 63 -19.71 -56.45 -4.96
C PHE A 63 -19.45 -55.25 -5.89
N LYS A 64 -20.30 -54.24 -5.78
CA LYS A 64 -20.28 -53.03 -6.61
C LYS A 64 -20.06 -51.81 -5.74
N VAL A 65 -19.19 -50.93 -6.24
CA VAL A 65 -18.96 -49.62 -5.65
C VAL A 65 -19.94 -48.63 -6.27
N ALA A 66 -20.51 -47.74 -5.46
CA ALA A 66 -21.29 -46.61 -5.90
C ALA A 66 -20.76 -45.33 -5.26
N TRP A 67 -20.72 -44.24 -6.03
CA TRP A 67 -20.51 -42.91 -5.48
C TRP A 67 -21.83 -42.19 -5.36
N LEU A 68 -22.03 -41.53 -4.23
CA LEU A 68 -23.20 -40.69 -3.98
C LEU A 68 -22.80 -39.38 -3.29
N ARG A 69 -23.64 -38.37 -3.45
CA ARG A 69 -23.51 -37.09 -2.74
C ARG A 69 -24.34 -37.15 -1.46
N VAL A 70 -23.70 -36.95 -0.30
CA VAL A 70 -24.31 -37.24 1.01
C VAL A 70 -25.46 -36.30 1.35
N ASP A 71 -25.30 -35.01 1.04
CA ASP A 71 -26.25 -33.94 1.34
C ASP A 71 -27.60 -34.12 0.62
N THR A 72 -27.57 -34.59 -0.62
CA THR A 72 -28.72 -34.73 -1.51
C THR A 72 -29.17 -36.18 -1.67
N GLN A 73 -28.41 -37.13 -1.12
CA GLN A 73 -28.60 -38.58 -1.30
C GLN A 73 -28.65 -39.00 -2.79
N THR A 74 -28.00 -38.23 -3.67
CA THR A 74 -28.02 -38.49 -5.11
C THR A 74 -26.95 -39.51 -5.48
N ILE A 75 -27.36 -40.57 -6.16
CA ILE A 75 -26.42 -41.55 -6.73
C ILE A 75 -25.77 -40.91 -7.96
N LEU A 76 -24.46 -40.81 -7.93
CA LEU A 76 -23.67 -40.23 -9.00
C LEU A 76 -23.23 -41.31 -9.99
N THR A 77 -22.74 -42.44 -9.46
CA THR A 77 -22.18 -43.54 -10.25
C THR A 77 -22.47 -44.88 -9.57
N ILE A 78 -22.59 -45.94 -10.36
CA ILE A 78 -22.66 -47.33 -9.91
C ILE A 78 -21.72 -48.16 -10.78
N ALA A 79 -20.78 -48.85 -10.14
CA ALA A 79 -19.69 -49.54 -10.81
C ALA A 79 -19.01 -48.60 -11.82
N GLY A 80 -18.84 -49.03 -13.08
CA GLY A 80 -18.23 -48.23 -14.14
C GLY A 80 -19.17 -47.24 -14.84
N HIS A 81 -20.41 -47.05 -14.36
CA HIS A 81 -21.42 -46.26 -15.05
C HIS A 81 -21.78 -44.98 -14.28
N VAL A 82 -21.84 -43.87 -15.01
CA VAL A 82 -22.34 -42.58 -14.51
C VAL A 82 -23.87 -42.58 -14.61
N ILE A 83 -24.56 -42.36 -13.48
CA ILE A 83 -26.02 -42.37 -13.38
C ILE A 83 -26.59 -40.94 -13.45
N THR A 84 -25.86 -39.97 -12.92
CA THR A 84 -26.24 -38.56 -12.97
C THR A 84 -26.22 -37.99 -14.39
N LYS A 85 -27.11 -37.02 -14.65
CA LYS A 85 -27.11 -36.26 -15.92
C LYS A 85 -26.01 -35.19 -15.98
N ASN A 86 -25.27 -34.99 -14.90
CA ASN A 86 -24.18 -34.02 -14.87
C ASN A 86 -22.96 -34.54 -15.65
N HIS A 87 -22.73 -33.97 -16.83
CA HIS A 87 -21.64 -34.32 -17.74
C HIS A 87 -20.23 -34.08 -17.18
N ARG A 88 -20.10 -33.29 -16.09
CA ARG A 88 -18.81 -33.05 -15.43
C ARG A 88 -18.36 -34.24 -14.56
N ILE A 89 -19.27 -35.18 -14.27
CA ILE A 89 -19.00 -36.33 -13.41
C ILE A 89 -18.54 -37.52 -14.26
N SER A 90 -17.49 -38.18 -13.81
CA SER A 90 -16.90 -39.36 -14.43
C SER A 90 -16.49 -40.37 -13.36
N VAL A 91 -16.36 -41.64 -13.76
CA VAL A 91 -15.82 -42.70 -12.90
C VAL A 91 -14.75 -43.48 -13.66
N SER A 92 -13.67 -43.79 -12.96
CA SER A 92 -12.62 -44.70 -13.43
C SER A 92 -12.28 -45.69 -12.33
N HIS A 93 -11.92 -46.91 -12.69
CA HIS A 93 -11.49 -47.92 -11.73
C HIS A 93 -10.33 -48.77 -12.27
N GLY A 94 -9.46 -49.21 -11.37
CA GLY A 94 -8.29 -50.04 -11.67
C GLY A 94 -7.53 -50.36 -10.39
N ASP A 95 -6.93 -51.55 -10.30
CA ASP A 95 -6.11 -51.97 -9.15
C ASP A 95 -6.78 -51.79 -7.76
N GLY A 96 -8.09 -52.04 -7.69
CA GLY A 96 -8.89 -51.86 -6.47
C GLY A 96 -9.26 -50.41 -6.12
N ALA A 97 -8.74 -49.44 -6.87
CA ALA A 97 -9.08 -48.02 -6.75
C ALA A 97 -10.33 -47.69 -7.57
N TRP A 98 -11.26 -46.97 -6.95
CA TRP A 98 -12.47 -46.44 -7.56
C TRP A 98 -12.46 -44.92 -7.42
N THR A 99 -12.30 -44.22 -8.54
CA THR A 99 -12.12 -42.77 -8.56
C THR A 99 -13.31 -42.07 -9.19
N LEU A 100 -13.92 -41.16 -8.44
CA LEU A 100 -14.91 -40.20 -8.92
C LEU A 100 -14.18 -38.94 -9.41
N GLY A 101 -14.29 -38.64 -10.70
CA GLY A 101 -13.77 -37.41 -11.29
C GLY A 101 -14.86 -36.36 -11.44
N LEU A 102 -14.58 -35.12 -11.04
CA LEU A 102 -15.46 -33.97 -11.21
C LEU A 102 -14.68 -32.89 -11.97
N LYS A 103 -15.16 -32.51 -13.15
CA LYS A 103 -14.54 -31.45 -13.96
C LYS A 103 -15.09 -30.07 -13.60
N GLU A 104 -14.26 -29.04 -13.80
CA GLU A 104 -14.65 -27.63 -13.68
C GLU A 104 -15.45 -27.35 -12.39
N ILE A 105 -14.78 -27.53 -11.25
CA ILE A 105 -15.39 -27.42 -9.93
C ILE A 105 -15.99 -26.03 -9.71
N GLY A 106 -17.27 -25.99 -9.34
CA GLY A 106 -17.96 -24.80 -8.87
C GLY A 106 -18.12 -24.78 -7.34
N PRO A 107 -18.44 -23.62 -6.73
CA PRO A 107 -18.64 -23.53 -5.26
C PRO A 107 -19.70 -24.52 -4.72
N ALA A 108 -20.73 -24.80 -5.50
CA ALA A 108 -21.82 -25.72 -5.14
C ALA A 108 -21.43 -27.21 -5.19
N ASP A 109 -20.26 -27.55 -5.75
CA ASP A 109 -19.76 -28.92 -5.76
C ASP A 109 -19.10 -29.30 -4.43
N GLY A 110 -18.80 -28.32 -3.57
CA GLY A 110 -18.27 -28.57 -2.24
C GLY A 110 -19.25 -29.34 -1.37
N GLY A 111 -18.74 -30.30 -0.60
CA GLY A 111 -19.57 -31.13 0.27
C GLY A 111 -19.00 -32.52 0.52
N ARG A 112 -19.83 -33.36 1.15
CA ARG A 112 -19.47 -34.74 1.46
C ARG A 112 -19.92 -35.68 0.36
N TYR A 113 -19.00 -36.51 -0.10
CA TYR A 113 -19.21 -37.57 -1.07
C TYR A 113 -18.97 -38.90 -0.38
N MET A 114 -19.77 -39.91 -0.70
CA MET A 114 -19.67 -41.21 -0.08
C MET A 114 -19.45 -42.28 -1.14
N CYS A 115 -18.42 -43.08 -0.94
CA CYS A 115 -18.23 -44.32 -1.65
C CYS A 115 -18.87 -45.44 -0.83
N GLN A 116 -19.76 -46.17 -1.46
CA GLN A 116 -20.56 -47.20 -0.83
C GLN A 116 -20.34 -48.54 -1.54
N VAL A 117 -20.26 -49.62 -0.76
CA VAL A 117 -20.22 -51.00 -1.28
C VAL A 117 -21.51 -51.69 -0.86
N ASN A 118 -22.13 -52.43 -1.79
CA ASN A 118 -23.41 -53.11 -1.58
C ASN A 118 -23.30 -54.42 -0.76
N THR A 119 -22.57 -54.39 0.35
CA THR A 119 -22.49 -55.47 1.34
C THR A 119 -23.69 -55.48 2.28
N GLU A 120 -23.85 -56.57 3.03
CA GLU A 120 -24.82 -56.68 4.14
C GLU A 120 -24.04 -56.97 5.44
N PRO A 121 -23.94 -56.02 6.40
CA PRO A 121 -24.44 -54.64 6.33
C PRO A 121 -23.67 -53.78 5.34
N MET A 122 -24.31 -52.70 4.89
CA MET A 122 -23.77 -51.76 3.91
C MET A 122 -22.49 -51.07 4.42
N MET A 123 -21.41 -51.18 3.66
CA MET A 123 -20.15 -50.50 3.95
C MET A 123 -20.07 -49.16 3.22
N SER A 124 -19.54 -48.15 3.90
CA SER A 124 -19.32 -46.83 3.29
C SER A 124 -18.06 -46.12 3.81
N GLN A 125 -17.50 -45.24 2.96
CA GLN A 125 -16.39 -44.35 3.28
C GLN A 125 -16.73 -42.93 2.78
N THR A 126 -16.61 -41.93 3.64
CA THR A 126 -16.99 -40.54 3.34
C THR A 126 -15.77 -39.67 3.07
N HIS A 127 -15.81 -38.92 1.97
CA HIS A 127 -14.82 -37.95 1.55
C HIS A 127 -15.39 -36.53 1.64
N LEU A 128 -14.54 -35.55 1.93
CA LEU A 128 -14.91 -34.13 1.91
C LEU A 128 -14.22 -33.46 0.73
N LEU A 129 -15.00 -32.79 -0.12
CA LEU A 129 -14.49 -31.89 -1.14
C LEU A 129 -14.70 -30.45 -0.66
N GLN A 130 -13.59 -29.77 -0.36
CA GLN A 130 -13.59 -28.35 -0.01
C GLN A 130 -13.25 -27.52 -1.25
N VAL A 131 -14.16 -26.64 -1.65
CA VAL A 131 -13.94 -25.74 -2.78
C VAL A 131 -13.45 -24.41 -2.26
N VAL A 132 -12.32 -23.94 -2.81
CA VAL A 132 -11.73 -22.65 -2.45
C VAL A 132 -11.74 -21.71 -3.65
N VAL A 133 -11.90 -20.42 -3.38
CA VAL A 133 -12.00 -19.36 -4.39
C VAL A 133 -10.91 -18.33 -4.06
N PRO A 134 -10.00 -18.02 -5.01
CA PRO A 134 -9.00 -16.95 -4.83
C PRO A 134 -9.63 -15.61 -4.45
N PRO A 135 -8.87 -14.71 -3.81
CA PRO A 135 -9.36 -13.39 -3.48
C PRO A 135 -9.58 -12.54 -4.74
N ASP A 136 -10.66 -11.75 -4.74
CA ASP A 136 -10.98 -10.78 -5.79
C ASP A 136 -11.43 -9.46 -5.14
N ILE A 137 -10.88 -8.32 -5.57
CA ILE A 137 -11.18 -7.01 -4.97
C ILE A 137 -12.36 -6.39 -5.70
N ASP A 138 -13.38 -5.98 -4.93
CA ASP A 138 -14.50 -5.23 -5.46
C ASP A 138 -14.05 -3.78 -5.69
N ASP A 139 -13.90 -3.42 -6.96
CA ASP A 139 -13.37 -2.12 -7.34
C ASP A 139 -14.33 -0.96 -7.03
N ASP A 140 -15.64 -1.18 -7.14
CA ASP A 140 -16.67 -0.16 -6.93
C ASP A 140 -16.93 0.06 -5.43
N ALA A 141 -16.82 -0.99 -4.62
CA ALA A 141 -16.99 -0.90 -3.16
C ALA A 141 -15.73 -0.43 -2.42
N SER A 142 -14.57 -0.43 -3.09
CA SER A 142 -13.27 -0.01 -2.56
C SER A 142 -12.90 1.42 -2.97
N SER A 143 -12.14 2.13 -2.14
CA SER A 143 -11.71 3.50 -2.43
C SER A 143 -10.86 3.59 -3.70
N GLY A 144 -11.04 4.68 -4.46
CA GLY A 144 -10.20 5.07 -5.60
C GLY A 144 -9.22 6.18 -5.22
N GLU A 145 -9.06 7.19 -6.07
CA GLU A 145 -8.28 8.39 -5.71
C GLU A 145 -9.01 9.22 -4.64
N VAL A 146 -8.26 9.68 -3.64
CA VAL A 146 -8.79 10.52 -2.54
C VAL A 146 -8.03 11.83 -2.47
N LEU A 147 -8.78 12.94 -2.51
CA LEU A 147 -8.30 14.30 -2.28
C LEU A 147 -8.67 14.71 -0.86
N VAL A 148 -7.68 15.13 -0.07
CA VAL A 148 -7.87 15.50 1.34
C VAL A 148 -7.04 16.75 1.65
N LYS A 149 -7.52 17.64 2.53
CA LYS A 149 -6.74 18.84 2.90
C LYS A 149 -5.68 18.51 3.94
N GLU A 150 -4.56 19.23 3.92
CA GLU A 150 -3.51 19.15 4.93
C GLU A 150 -4.10 19.40 6.33
N GLY A 151 -3.79 18.50 7.27
CA GLY A 151 -4.32 18.50 8.63
C GLY A 151 -5.66 17.79 8.83
N GLU A 152 -6.39 17.43 7.75
CA GLU A 152 -7.63 16.65 7.86
C GLU A 152 -7.36 15.14 7.97
N ASN A 153 -8.40 14.36 8.25
CA ASN A 153 -8.32 12.90 8.29
C ASN A 153 -8.74 12.30 6.94
N ALA A 154 -8.10 11.20 6.55
CA ALA A 154 -8.48 10.42 5.37
C ALA A 154 -8.87 9.00 5.77
N ALA A 155 -9.94 8.47 5.21
CA ALA A 155 -10.38 7.09 5.42
C ALA A 155 -10.44 6.37 4.08
N LEU A 156 -9.69 5.27 3.96
CA LEU A 156 -9.70 4.39 2.80
C LEU A 156 -10.37 3.07 3.15
N ARG A 157 -11.11 2.51 2.20
CA ARG A 157 -11.81 1.23 2.33
C ARG A 157 -11.34 0.27 1.23
N CYS A 158 -11.18 -1.00 1.57
CA CYS A 158 -10.92 -2.04 0.60
C CYS A 158 -11.74 -3.28 0.95
N ILE A 159 -12.49 -3.77 -0.04
CA ILE A 159 -13.41 -4.90 0.08
C ILE A 159 -12.99 -5.96 -0.93
N ALA A 160 -12.90 -7.20 -0.47
CA ALA A 160 -12.57 -8.33 -1.32
C ALA A 160 -13.48 -9.52 -1.02
N THR A 161 -13.75 -10.31 -2.05
CA THR A 161 -14.50 -11.57 -1.99
C THR A 161 -13.54 -12.74 -2.20
N GLY A 162 -13.97 -13.94 -1.79
CA GLY A 162 -13.16 -15.15 -1.87
C GLY A 162 -13.63 -16.19 -0.87
N THR A 163 -13.14 -17.41 -0.98
CA THR A 163 -13.44 -18.49 -0.04
C THR A 163 -12.15 -19.25 0.29
N PRO A 164 -11.63 -19.16 1.52
CA PRO A 164 -12.17 -18.41 2.67
C PRO A 164 -12.25 -16.90 2.45
N LEU A 165 -13.00 -16.18 3.31
CA LEU A 165 -13.11 -14.71 3.23
C LEU A 165 -11.71 -14.08 3.32
N PRO A 166 -11.30 -13.20 2.38
CA PRO A 166 -9.96 -12.63 2.39
C PRO A 166 -9.71 -11.67 3.55
N SER A 167 -8.48 -11.70 4.05
CA SER A 167 -7.91 -10.68 4.92
C SER A 167 -7.34 -9.53 4.08
N ILE A 168 -7.44 -8.30 4.59
CA ILE A 168 -6.93 -7.09 3.95
C ILE A 168 -5.72 -6.55 4.71
N THR A 169 -4.65 -6.28 3.98
CA THR A 169 -3.44 -5.60 4.48
C THR A 169 -3.13 -4.37 3.64
N TRP A 170 -2.95 -3.23 4.30
CA TRP A 170 -2.50 -1.99 3.71
C TRP A 170 -1.00 -1.83 3.82
N ARG A 171 -0.37 -1.25 2.80
CA ARG A 171 1.00 -0.72 2.86
C ARG A 171 1.17 0.43 1.88
N ARG A 172 2.19 1.26 2.07
CA ARG A 172 2.59 2.22 1.02
C ARG A 172 3.35 1.51 -0.09
N GLU A 173 3.14 1.97 -1.32
CA GLU A 173 3.87 1.50 -2.49
C GLU A 173 5.37 1.84 -2.39
N ASP A 174 5.68 3.04 -1.89
CA ASP A 174 7.03 3.54 -1.66
C ASP A 174 7.73 2.93 -0.42
N SER A 175 7.09 1.96 0.25
CA SER A 175 7.59 1.29 1.46
C SER A 175 7.88 2.20 2.66
N ARG A 176 7.50 3.48 2.62
CA ARG A 176 7.58 4.37 3.79
C ARG A 176 6.54 3.98 4.82
N HIS A 177 6.80 4.35 6.08
CA HIS A 177 5.81 4.21 7.14
C HIS A 177 4.72 5.28 7.02
N PHE A 178 3.56 5.00 7.59
CA PHE A 178 2.43 5.91 7.68
C PHE A 178 1.85 5.92 9.09
N LYS A 179 1.22 7.04 9.46
CA LYS A 179 0.59 7.24 10.75
C LYS A 179 -0.85 6.71 10.71
N ILE A 180 -1.19 5.82 11.63
CA ILE A 180 -2.55 5.35 11.89
C ILE A 180 -2.97 5.77 13.31
N ASP A 181 -4.28 5.89 13.55
CA ASP A 181 -4.93 6.02 14.88
C ASP A 181 -4.06 6.62 16.01
N ASN A 182 -4.17 7.93 16.26
CA ASN A 182 -3.40 8.66 17.27
C ASN A 182 -1.87 8.57 17.10
N GLN A 183 -1.40 8.66 15.84
CA GLN A 183 0.01 8.83 15.44
C GLN A 183 0.93 7.59 15.52
N THR A 184 0.37 6.38 15.55
CA THR A 184 1.19 5.17 15.52
C THR A 184 1.83 5.00 14.14
N LEU A 185 3.15 4.96 14.07
CA LEU A 185 3.88 4.84 12.82
C LEU A 185 4.07 3.36 12.44
N VAL A 186 3.48 2.93 11.31
CA VAL A 186 3.50 1.53 10.87
C VAL A 186 3.91 1.38 9.40
N SER A 187 4.47 0.22 9.04
CA SER A 187 4.76 -0.14 7.64
C SER A 187 3.63 -0.92 6.96
N LYS A 188 2.80 -1.60 7.75
CA LYS A 188 1.65 -2.39 7.30
C LYS A 188 0.51 -2.25 8.30
N TRP A 189 -0.73 -2.37 7.82
CA TRP A 189 -1.93 -2.31 8.66
C TRP A 189 -2.97 -3.33 8.21
N ASN A 190 -3.45 -4.18 9.13
CA ASN A 190 -4.41 -5.24 8.82
C ASN A 190 -5.82 -4.80 9.22
N SER A 191 -6.60 -4.35 8.25
CA SER A 191 -7.98 -3.89 8.44
C SER A 191 -8.64 -3.65 7.08
N PRO A 192 -9.96 -3.85 6.92
CA PRO A 192 -10.69 -3.40 5.73
C PRO A 192 -10.68 -1.87 5.57
N TRP A 193 -10.37 -1.13 6.65
CA TRP A 193 -10.29 0.34 6.67
C TRP A 193 -8.88 0.81 7.04
N LEU A 194 -8.40 1.84 6.35
CA LEU A 194 -7.20 2.59 6.70
C LEU A 194 -7.57 4.03 7.01
N ASN A 195 -7.50 4.40 8.29
CA ASN A 195 -7.78 5.75 8.78
C ASN A 195 -6.46 6.47 9.08
N LEU A 196 -6.16 7.49 8.29
CA LEU A 196 -5.02 8.38 8.47
C LEU A 196 -5.50 9.64 9.17
N THR A 197 -4.90 9.98 10.31
CA THR A 197 -5.24 11.18 11.07
C THR A 197 -4.25 12.30 10.81
N GLY A 198 -4.73 13.53 10.61
CA GLY A 198 -3.87 14.71 10.44
C GLY A 198 -2.88 14.55 9.29
N VAL A 199 -3.40 14.36 8.07
CA VAL A 199 -2.56 14.08 6.91
C VAL A 199 -1.63 15.25 6.59
N GLU A 200 -0.36 14.93 6.36
CA GLU A 200 0.68 15.90 5.98
C GLU A 200 0.97 15.78 4.49
N ARG A 201 1.68 16.73 3.89
CA ARG A 201 2.09 16.63 2.47
C ARG A 201 2.82 15.31 2.16
N ALA A 202 3.64 14.83 3.09
CA ALA A 202 4.36 13.57 3.01
C ALA A 202 3.45 12.32 3.05
N SER A 203 2.21 12.45 3.54
CA SER A 203 1.19 11.39 3.48
C SER A 203 0.72 11.14 2.05
N SER A 204 0.93 12.07 1.11
CA SER A 204 0.63 11.87 -0.30
C SER A 204 1.41 10.68 -0.90
N GLY A 205 0.77 9.99 -1.84
CA GLY A 205 1.34 8.86 -2.54
C GLY A 205 0.36 7.70 -2.66
N ALA A 206 0.86 6.60 -3.23
CA ALA A 206 0.06 5.41 -3.45
C ALA A 206 0.11 4.46 -2.26
N TYR A 207 -1.07 4.01 -1.86
CA TYR A 207 -1.32 2.98 -0.87
C TYR A 207 -1.86 1.76 -1.59
N LEU A 208 -1.38 0.58 -1.20
CA LEU A 208 -1.79 -0.70 -1.74
C LEU A 208 -2.65 -1.39 -0.69
N CYS A 209 -3.90 -1.71 -1.03
CA CYS A 209 -4.65 -2.71 -0.28
C CYS A 209 -4.42 -4.07 -0.92
N ILE A 210 -4.07 -5.05 -0.11
CA ILE A 210 -3.68 -6.40 -0.53
C ILE A 210 -4.66 -7.37 0.10
N ALA A 211 -5.34 -8.16 -0.73
CA ALA A 211 -6.28 -9.18 -0.29
C ALA A 211 -5.68 -10.57 -0.42
N THR A 212 -5.74 -11.36 0.66
CA THR A 212 -5.29 -12.75 0.69
C THR A 212 -6.16 -13.62 1.57
N ASN A 213 -6.46 -14.83 1.10
CA ASN A 213 -7.13 -15.89 1.85
C ASN A 213 -6.33 -17.21 1.87
N GLY A 214 -5.03 -17.14 1.53
CA GLY A 214 -4.18 -18.33 1.39
C GLY A 214 -4.33 -19.10 0.08
N VAL A 215 -5.26 -18.72 -0.79
CA VAL A 215 -5.45 -19.30 -2.12
C VAL A 215 -4.82 -18.38 -3.17
N PRO A 216 -3.80 -18.83 -3.93
CA PRO A 216 -3.18 -18.00 -4.96
C PRO A 216 -4.10 -17.74 -6.16
N PRO A 217 -3.96 -16.60 -6.85
CA PRO A 217 -3.07 -15.48 -6.52
C PRO A 217 -3.66 -14.57 -5.43
N SER A 218 -2.82 -13.98 -4.59
CA SER A 218 -3.22 -12.78 -3.85
C SER A 218 -3.36 -11.60 -4.82
N VAL A 219 -4.31 -10.71 -4.55
CA VAL A 219 -4.59 -9.55 -5.40
C VAL A 219 -4.36 -8.25 -4.63
N SER A 220 -4.14 -7.16 -5.36
CA SER A 220 -3.95 -5.85 -4.74
C SER A 220 -4.53 -4.72 -5.58
N LYS A 221 -5.09 -3.70 -4.92
CA LYS A 221 -5.56 -2.47 -5.55
C LYS A 221 -4.70 -1.29 -5.11
N ARG A 222 -4.35 -0.44 -6.07
CA ARG A 222 -3.57 0.79 -5.88
C ARG A 222 -4.50 1.98 -5.71
N ILE A 223 -4.33 2.70 -4.61
CA ILE A 223 -5.20 3.80 -4.16
C ILE A 223 -4.32 5.03 -3.94
N LEU A 224 -4.61 6.13 -4.64
CA LEU A 224 -3.80 7.35 -4.58
C LEU A 224 -4.39 8.34 -3.58
N ILE A 225 -3.58 8.80 -2.63
CA ILE A 225 -3.92 9.93 -1.76
C ILE A 225 -3.16 11.16 -2.23
N ASN A 226 -3.90 12.23 -2.49
CA ASN A 226 -3.39 13.53 -2.88
C ASN A 226 -3.78 14.58 -1.82
N VAL A 227 -2.78 15.05 -1.06
CA VAL A 227 -2.99 16.04 0.01
C VAL A 227 -2.93 17.46 -0.55
N MET A 228 -4.02 18.20 -0.40
CA MET A 228 -4.19 19.59 -0.81
C MET A 228 -3.74 20.55 0.28
N PHE A 229 -2.99 21.59 -0.09
CA PHE A 229 -2.48 22.60 0.82
C PHE A 229 -2.43 23.99 0.16
N GLY A 230 -2.57 25.03 0.99
CA GLY A 230 -2.47 26.43 0.56
C GLY A 230 -1.05 26.81 0.12
N PRO A 231 -0.89 27.89 -0.65
CA PRO A 231 0.40 28.28 -1.20
C PRO A 231 1.38 28.72 -0.09
N SER A 232 2.64 28.29 -0.21
CA SER A 232 3.79 28.85 0.51
C SER A 232 4.73 29.47 -0.53
N VAL A 233 5.12 30.74 -0.35
CA VAL A 233 5.84 31.53 -1.37
C VAL A 233 7.06 32.17 -0.75
N TRP A 234 8.19 32.12 -1.45
CA TRP A 234 9.43 32.78 -1.05
C TRP A 234 10.20 33.34 -2.25
N ALA A 235 10.88 34.47 -2.05
CA ALA A 235 11.76 35.06 -3.05
C ALA A 235 13.16 34.44 -2.94
N GLY A 236 13.79 34.12 -4.08
CA GLY A 236 15.16 33.60 -4.09
C GLY A 236 16.20 34.68 -3.71
N ARG A 237 15.89 35.94 -4.02
CA ARG A 237 16.65 37.12 -3.62
C ARG A 237 15.67 38.18 -3.13
N VAL A 238 15.95 38.78 -1.97
CA VAL A 238 15.14 39.86 -1.40
C VAL A 238 15.40 41.22 -2.05
N ALA A 239 16.54 41.39 -2.70
CA ALA A 239 16.90 42.59 -3.46
C ALA A 239 17.67 42.22 -4.73
N VAL A 240 17.36 42.90 -5.82
CA VAL A 240 18.00 42.75 -7.12
C VAL A 240 18.37 44.14 -7.65
N ARG A 241 19.51 44.21 -8.36
CA ARG A 241 20.02 45.47 -8.94
C ARG A 241 20.16 45.30 -10.44
N ALA A 242 19.75 46.31 -11.20
CA ALA A 242 19.85 46.31 -12.65
C ALA A 242 20.29 47.68 -13.18
N PRO A 243 21.19 47.76 -14.18
CA PRO A 243 21.58 49.02 -14.80
C PRO A 243 20.44 49.61 -15.64
N ALA A 244 20.43 50.94 -15.78
CA ALA A 244 19.52 51.64 -16.66
C ALA A 244 19.59 51.10 -18.11
N GLY A 245 18.43 50.96 -18.76
CA GLY A 245 18.28 50.35 -20.09
C GLY A 245 18.51 48.83 -20.13
N GLY A 246 18.93 48.22 -19.02
CA GLY A 246 19.17 46.79 -18.91
C GLY A 246 17.88 45.96 -18.78
N ALA A 247 18.06 44.64 -18.68
CA ALA A 247 16.99 43.70 -18.36
C ALA A 247 17.33 42.87 -17.13
N VAL A 248 16.32 42.50 -16.36
CA VAL A 248 16.47 41.73 -15.11
C VAL A 248 15.35 40.71 -14.99
N THR A 249 15.65 39.57 -14.37
CA THR A 249 14.65 38.56 -14.02
C THR A 249 14.45 38.52 -12.52
N LEU A 250 13.23 38.81 -12.09
CA LEU A 250 12.76 38.62 -10.72
C LEU A 250 12.15 37.23 -10.59
N GLN A 251 12.37 36.56 -9.46
CA GLN A 251 11.97 35.18 -9.27
C GLN A 251 11.45 34.94 -7.85
N CYS A 252 10.27 34.32 -7.77
CA CYS A 252 9.76 33.68 -6.57
C CYS A 252 9.60 32.17 -6.83
N THR A 253 9.71 31.39 -5.77
CA THR A 253 9.33 29.97 -5.75
C THR A 253 8.14 29.80 -4.84
N ALA A 254 7.23 28.91 -5.22
CA ALA A 254 6.06 28.58 -4.43
C ALA A 254 5.81 27.08 -4.39
N GLU A 255 5.24 26.60 -3.30
CA GLU A 255 4.65 25.27 -3.20
C GLU A 255 3.14 25.38 -3.02
N ALA A 256 2.35 24.70 -3.85
CA ALA A 256 0.89 24.72 -3.75
C ALA A 256 0.25 23.48 -4.41
N PHE A 257 -0.85 23.00 -3.85
CA PHE A 257 -1.74 22.02 -4.50
C PHE A 257 -3.19 22.19 -4.00
N PRO A 258 -4.20 22.36 -4.87
CA PRO A 258 -4.19 22.25 -6.34
C PRO A 258 -3.38 23.34 -7.05
N HIS A 259 -3.22 23.20 -8.37
CA HIS A 259 -2.44 24.11 -9.21
C HIS A 259 -2.81 25.58 -8.96
N PRO A 260 -1.84 26.47 -8.66
CA PRO A 260 -2.14 27.83 -8.25
C PRO A 260 -2.26 28.80 -9.43
N GLY A 261 -3.04 29.87 -9.25
CA GLY A 261 -2.93 31.10 -10.01
C GLY A 261 -1.77 31.97 -9.50
N VAL A 262 -1.09 32.66 -10.41
CA VAL A 262 0.08 33.51 -10.07
C VAL A 262 0.00 34.87 -10.78
N TYR A 263 0.43 35.93 -10.09
CA TYR A 263 0.56 37.27 -10.68
C TYR A 263 1.58 38.13 -9.92
N TRP A 264 2.06 39.20 -10.56
CA TRP A 264 2.97 40.16 -9.93
C TRP A 264 2.30 41.52 -9.77
N THR A 265 2.69 42.28 -8.74
CA THR A 265 2.37 43.70 -8.59
C THR A 265 3.64 44.49 -8.30
N LEU A 266 3.69 45.74 -8.76
CA LEU A 266 4.72 46.72 -8.43
C LEU A 266 4.13 47.73 -7.43
N ASN A 267 4.84 47.99 -6.33
CA ASN A 267 4.48 48.99 -5.31
C ASN A 267 3.05 48.83 -4.73
N GLY A 268 2.47 47.64 -4.81
CA GLY A 268 1.09 47.38 -4.37
C GLY A 268 0.00 47.85 -5.32
N GLU A 269 0.36 48.25 -6.53
CA GLU A 269 -0.58 48.69 -7.57
C GLU A 269 -1.21 47.50 -8.31
N GLN A 270 -1.73 47.76 -9.51
CA GLN A 270 -2.41 46.79 -10.35
C GLN A 270 -1.49 45.63 -10.79
N ARG A 271 -2.13 44.53 -11.21
CA ARG A 271 -1.43 43.34 -11.71
C ARG A 271 -0.61 43.68 -12.95
N LEU A 272 0.66 43.31 -12.93
CA LEU A 272 1.53 43.40 -14.09
C LEU A 272 1.07 42.39 -15.15
N VAL A 273 0.95 42.87 -16.38
CA VAL A 273 0.50 42.07 -17.54
C VAL A 273 1.65 41.80 -18.48
N ASN A 274 1.57 40.69 -19.23
CA ASN A 274 2.54 40.39 -20.28
C ASN A 274 2.53 41.46 -21.37
N GLY A 275 3.72 41.93 -21.76
CA GLY A 275 3.92 42.94 -22.80
C GLY A 275 5.39 43.07 -23.19
N THR A 276 5.75 44.19 -23.81
CA THR A 276 7.15 44.51 -24.16
C THR A 276 8.00 44.75 -22.92
N LYS A 277 7.41 45.33 -21.87
CA LYS A 277 8.08 45.69 -20.62
C LYS A 277 8.23 44.52 -19.63
N HIS A 278 7.18 43.72 -19.51
CA HIS A 278 7.04 42.66 -18.52
C HIS A 278 6.75 41.33 -19.19
N ARG A 279 7.51 40.28 -18.85
CA ARG A 279 7.25 38.92 -19.32
C ARG A 279 7.21 37.95 -18.13
N LEU A 280 5.99 37.54 -17.78
CA LEU A 280 5.71 36.48 -16.81
C LEU A 280 5.92 35.10 -17.43
N SER A 281 6.53 34.20 -16.67
CA SER A 281 6.55 32.78 -16.96
C SER A 281 6.48 31.97 -15.68
N ILE A 282 5.80 30.82 -15.74
CA ILE A 282 5.74 29.84 -14.65
C ILE A 282 6.29 28.51 -15.15
N SER A 283 7.13 27.88 -14.34
CA SER A 283 7.61 26.51 -14.54
C SER A 283 7.22 25.67 -13.34
N SER A 284 6.64 24.50 -13.56
CA SER A 284 6.09 23.65 -12.50
C SER A 284 6.78 22.28 -12.50
N ARG A 285 7.14 21.79 -11.31
CA ARG A 285 7.66 20.43 -11.08
C ARG A 285 6.95 19.85 -9.85
N GLY A 286 5.98 18.97 -10.09
CA GLY A 286 5.10 18.48 -9.02
C GLY A 286 4.37 19.65 -8.37
N TYR A 287 4.45 19.75 -7.04
CA TYR A 287 3.84 20.83 -6.27
C TYR A 287 4.68 22.10 -6.17
N ARG A 288 5.90 22.10 -6.73
CA ARG A 288 6.81 23.26 -6.70
C ARG A 288 6.74 24.04 -8.00
N HIS A 289 6.53 25.35 -7.87
CA HIS A 289 6.36 26.31 -8.94
C HIS A 289 7.44 27.38 -8.86
N THR A 290 8.08 27.68 -9.99
CA THR A 290 9.00 28.80 -10.13
C THR A 290 8.37 29.83 -11.05
N VAL A 291 8.13 31.02 -10.53
CA VAL A 291 7.48 32.12 -11.24
C VAL A 291 8.51 33.21 -11.47
N ASN A 292 8.74 33.52 -12.74
CA ASN A 292 9.69 34.53 -13.18
C ASN A 292 8.95 35.72 -13.78
N LEU A 293 9.47 36.92 -13.51
CA LEU A 293 9.09 38.17 -14.16
C LEU A 293 10.35 38.77 -14.78
N VAL A 294 10.39 38.85 -16.11
CA VAL A 294 11.43 39.61 -16.81
C VAL A 294 10.96 41.06 -16.96
N VAL A 295 11.80 41.99 -16.50
CA VAL A 295 11.63 43.44 -16.68
C VAL A 295 12.72 43.91 -17.64
N THR A 296 12.36 44.56 -18.74
CA THR A 296 13.31 45.05 -19.76
C THR A 296 13.35 46.57 -19.82
N ASP A 297 14.39 47.14 -20.43
CA ASP A 297 14.56 48.59 -20.61
C ASP A 297 14.45 49.37 -19.29
N MET A 298 15.22 48.94 -18.29
CA MET A 298 15.10 49.39 -16.90
C MET A 298 15.17 50.93 -16.76
N SER A 299 14.18 51.54 -16.11
CA SER A 299 14.11 52.96 -15.78
C SER A 299 13.94 53.16 -14.26
N ILE A 300 13.90 54.42 -13.80
CA ILE A 300 13.66 54.72 -12.39
C ILE A 300 12.23 54.37 -11.94
N GLU A 301 11.26 54.36 -12.85
CA GLU A 301 9.85 54.04 -12.58
C GLU A 301 9.64 52.54 -12.29
N ASP A 302 10.53 51.70 -12.81
CA ASP A 302 10.49 50.25 -12.58
C ASP A 302 11.12 49.84 -11.25
N ALA A 303 11.83 50.76 -10.58
CA ALA A 303 12.43 50.49 -9.28
C ALA A 303 11.35 50.51 -8.20
N GLY A 304 11.37 49.53 -7.30
CA GLY A 304 10.36 49.42 -6.26
C GLY A 304 10.19 48.04 -5.66
N ALA A 305 9.12 47.89 -4.90
CA ALA A 305 8.74 46.65 -4.23
C ALA A 305 7.88 45.80 -5.18
N TYR A 306 8.45 44.71 -5.68
CA TYR A 306 7.72 43.71 -6.47
C TYR A 306 7.16 42.63 -5.55
N ARG A 307 5.86 42.35 -5.67
CA ARG A 307 5.22 41.23 -4.97
C ARG A 307 4.76 40.17 -5.94
N CYS A 308 5.21 38.94 -5.70
CA CYS A 308 4.72 37.74 -6.36
C CYS A 308 3.58 37.17 -5.52
N HIS A 309 2.37 37.14 -6.09
CA HIS A 309 1.16 36.60 -5.48
C HIS A 309 0.88 35.22 -6.04
N VAL A 310 0.53 34.30 -5.15
CA VAL A 310 0.17 32.92 -5.48
C VAL A 310 -1.10 32.57 -4.72
N GLU A 311 -2.10 32.03 -5.41
CA GLU A 311 -3.37 31.65 -4.82
C GLU A 311 -3.89 30.33 -5.38
N ASN A 312 -4.48 29.50 -4.52
CA ASN A 312 -5.24 28.33 -4.92
C ASN A 312 -6.56 28.26 -4.14
N THR A 313 -7.31 27.17 -4.27
CA THR A 313 -8.60 26.98 -3.60
C THR A 313 -8.50 26.93 -2.07
N LEU A 314 -7.30 26.84 -1.50
CA LEU A 314 -7.06 26.73 -0.06
C LEU A 314 -6.43 27.97 0.57
N GLY A 315 -5.98 28.95 -0.23
CA GLY A 315 -5.45 30.18 0.34
C GLY A 315 -4.65 31.03 -0.63
N LYS A 316 -4.04 32.08 -0.08
CA LYS A 316 -3.20 33.04 -0.79
C LYS A 316 -1.92 33.29 -0.01
N ALA A 317 -0.83 33.47 -0.72
CA ALA A 317 0.45 33.86 -0.14
C ALA A 317 1.21 34.74 -1.12
N GLN A 318 2.15 35.53 -0.60
CA GLN A 318 2.95 36.45 -1.41
C GLN A 318 4.38 36.53 -0.89
N ALA A 319 5.31 36.82 -1.79
CA ALA A 319 6.68 37.19 -1.43
C ALA A 319 7.02 38.55 -2.04
N GLU A 320 7.71 39.38 -1.27
CA GLU A 320 8.18 40.70 -1.69
C GLU A 320 9.69 40.67 -1.95
N LEU A 321 10.11 41.40 -2.97
CA LEU A 321 11.52 41.67 -3.27
C LEU A 321 11.68 43.07 -3.88
N PHE A 322 12.83 43.68 -3.66
CA PHE A 322 13.12 45.03 -4.11
C PHE A 322 13.97 45.02 -5.38
N LEU A 323 13.58 45.83 -6.37
CA LEU A 323 14.38 46.08 -7.56
C LEU A 323 14.95 47.50 -7.48
N HIS A 324 16.27 47.64 -7.53
CA HIS A 324 16.96 48.92 -7.54
C HIS A 324 17.65 49.20 -8.87
N LEU A 325 17.52 50.44 -9.33
CA LEU A 325 18.26 50.95 -10.48
C LEU A 325 19.72 51.22 -10.08
N LEU A 326 20.68 50.70 -10.85
CA LEU A 326 22.09 51.09 -10.75
C LEU A 326 22.30 52.36 -11.57
N THR A 327 22.55 53.47 -10.90
CA THR A 327 23.02 54.70 -11.54
C THR A 327 24.55 54.70 -11.59
N THR A 328 25.12 55.00 -12.75
CA THR A 328 26.55 55.30 -12.85
C THR A 328 26.78 56.68 -12.24
N THR A 329 27.49 56.78 -11.10
CA THR A 329 27.92 58.06 -10.57
C THR A 329 28.98 58.65 -11.50
N THR A 330 28.58 59.54 -12.39
CA THR A 330 29.50 60.40 -13.12
C THR A 330 30.01 61.45 -12.13
N THR A 331 31.21 61.24 -11.58
CA THR A 331 31.88 62.25 -10.75
C THR A 331 32.25 63.42 -11.66
N THR A 332 31.39 64.42 -11.76
CA THR A 332 31.74 65.69 -12.39
C THR A 332 32.77 66.36 -11.48
N THR A 333 34.06 66.15 -11.75
CA THR A 333 35.15 66.87 -11.09
C THR A 333 35.10 68.33 -11.54
N THR A 334 34.36 69.16 -10.82
CA THR A 334 34.45 70.61 -10.96
C THR A 334 35.80 71.04 -10.37
N SER A 335 36.77 71.31 -11.24
CA SER A 335 38.05 71.89 -10.84
C SER A 335 37.83 73.35 -10.42
N THR A 336 37.67 73.60 -9.13
CA THR A 336 37.72 74.96 -8.57
C THR A 336 39.18 75.36 -8.43
N THR A 337 39.63 76.29 -9.28
CA THR A 337 40.94 76.94 -9.17
C THR A 337 40.93 77.85 -7.94
N THR A 338 41.56 77.40 -6.84
CA THR A 338 41.75 78.22 -5.64
C THR A 338 43.06 78.99 -5.77
N THR A 339 42.96 80.29 -6.00
CA THR A 339 44.08 81.25 -5.89
C THR A 339 44.58 81.29 -4.45
N THR A 340 45.85 80.97 -4.26
CA THR A 340 46.53 81.05 -2.96
C THR A 340 46.82 82.52 -2.63
N THR A 341 46.24 83.02 -1.54
CA THR A 341 46.72 84.24 -0.88
C THR A 341 47.13 83.89 0.53
N THR A 342 48.44 83.95 0.77
CA THR A 342 49.10 83.79 2.05
C THR A 342 48.77 84.97 2.96
N THR A 343 48.29 84.74 4.19
CA THR A 343 48.59 85.65 5.30
C THR A 343 48.62 84.92 6.65
N THR A 344 49.66 85.29 7.37
CA THR A 344 50.23 84.91 8.66
C THR A 344 49.30 85.08 9.88
N THR A 345 49.36 84.09 10.78
CA THR A 345 49.52 84.17 12.26
C THR A 345 48.70 85.22 13.01
N THR A 346 47.85 84.86 13.99
CA THR A 346 48.30 84.79 15.40
C THR A 346 47.40 83.94 16.30
N THR A 347 48.09 83.25 17.21
CA THR A 347 47.69 82.38 18.31
C THR A 347 46.95 83.05 19.47
N SER A 348 46.05 82.30 20.12
CA SER A 348 46.00 82.21 21.59
C SER A 348 45.35 80.90 22.08
N THR A 349 46.21 79.92 22.36
CA THR A 349 46.34 79.09 23.60
C THR A 349 45.49 79.55 24.80
N THR A 350 45.04 78.76 25.79
CA THR A 350 45.14 77.33 26.19
C THR A 350 44.36 77.19 27.52
N SER A 351 43.71 76.05 27.80
CA SER A 351 43.71 75.45 29.16
C SER A 351 43.18 74.00 29.18
N GLN A 352 44.13 73.09 28.93
CA GLN A 352 44.47 71.78 29.53
C GLN A 352 43.47 70.84 30.30
N PRO A 353 43.85 69.53 30.43
CA PRO A 353 43.00 68.34 30.60
C PRO A 353 43.08 67.76 32.05
N PRO A 354 42.60 66.51 32.33
CA PRO A 354 43.44 65.32 32.10
C PRO A 354 42.72 63.99 31.73
N THR A 355 43.51 63.18 31.00
CA THR A 355 43.69 61.72 30.96
C THR A 355 42.79 60.80 31.82
N THR A 356 42.27 59.72 31.21
CA THR A 356 42.32 58.33 31.75
C THR A 356 42.26 57.32 30.60
N THR A 357 42.96 56.19 30.79
CA THR A 357 43.34 55.16 29.79
C THR A 357 42.38 53.94 29.84
N PRO A 358 42.68 52.75 29.24
CA PRO A 358 41.79 52.07 28.29
C PRO A 358 41.16 50.79 28.85
N VAL A 359 40.13 50.22 28.20
CA VAL A 359 39.72 48.83 28.44
C VAL A 359 39.34 48.13 27.13
N THR A 360 40.14 47.12 26.81
CA THR A 360 39.94 46.07 25.81
C THR A 360 38.82 45.12 26.23
N TYR A 361 37.90 44.79 25.31
CA TYR A 361 36.92 43.72 25.51
C TYR A 361 37.41 42.40 24.88
N ASP A 362 37.49 41.40 25.74
CA ASP A 362 37.85 40.01 25.52
C ASP A 362 36.66 39.22 24.91
N THR A 363 36.91 38.41 23.89
CA THR A 363 35.87 37.70 23.11
C THR A 363 35.60 36.26 23.60
N GLU A 364 36.22 35.79 24.67
CA GLU A 364 36.07 34.40 25.13
C GLU A 364 35.01 34.15 26.23
N ARG A 365 34.16 35.12 26.57
CA ARG A 365 33.11 34.92 27.60
C ARG A 365 31.65 34.97 27.15
N HIS A 366 31.39 35.05 25.84
CA HIS A 366 30.01 35.03 25.31
C HIS A 366 29.56 33.65 24.79
N LEU A 367 30.45 32.65 24.75
CA LEU A 367 30.18 31.32 24.21
C LEU A 367 29.74 30.28 25.26
N GLU A 368 29.74 30.60 26.56
CA GLU A 368 29.28 29.67 27.62
C GLU A 368 27.86 29.92 28.15
N GLN A 369 27.15 30.95 27.70
CA GLN A 369 25.79 31.26 28.20
C GLN A 369 24.63 30.76 27.32
N LEU A 370 24.90 30.04 26.24
CA LEU A 370 23.88 29.44 25.36
C LEU A 370 23.42 28.02 25.78
N HIS A 371 23.87 27.50 26.93
CA HIS A 371 23.58 26.11 27.36
C HIS A 371 22.70 25.94 28.61
N ARG A 372 22.02 27.00 29.09
CA ARG A 372 21.01 26.88 30.15
C ARG A 372 19.74 27.64 29.76
N GLY A 373 18.87 26.95 29.02
CA GLY A 373 17.55 27.45 28.68
C GLY A 373 16.69 27.64 29.92
N VAL A 374 16.44 28.90 30.29
CA VAL A 374 15.26 29.38 31.02
C VAL A 374 15.10 30.87 30.66
N LEU A 375 14.02 31.23 29.98
CA LEU A 375 13.51 32.60 29.93
C LEU A 375 12.01 32.54 30.20
N GLU A 376 11.60 33.00 31.38
CA GLU A 376 10.28 33.60 31.59
C GLU A 376 10.50 35.12 31.61
N ASP A 377 9.91 35.82 30.64
CA ASP A 377 9.59 37.25 30.78
C ASP A 377 8.21 37.51 30.14
N PRO A 378 7.21 37.97 30.92
CA PRO A 378 5.85 38.19 30.47
C PRO A 378 5.68 39.59 29.86
N ALA A 379 6.19 39.84 28.66
CA ALA A 379 5.75 40.98 27.85
C ALA A 379 6.27 40.90 26.41
N LEU A 380 5.57 40.24 25.49
CA LEU A 380 5.47 40.62 24.06
C LEU A 380 4.55 39.63 23.31
N ASN A 381 3.51 40.17 22.71
CA ASN A 381 2.41 39.45 22.08
C ASN A 381 2.51 39.60 20.54
N ASN A 382 3.20 38.70 19.83
CA ASN A 382 2.97 38.37 18.40
C ASN A 382 3.83 37.16 17.94
N PRO A 383 3.35 36.25 17.05
CA PRO A 383 4.00 34.98 16.77
C PRO A 383 5.01 35.10 15.61
N TYR A 384 6.29 34.86 15.90
CA TYR A 384 7.25 34.44 14.88
C TYR A 384 7.41 32.92 14.90
N VAL A 385 7.39 32.39 13.69
CA VAL A 385 7.60 31.01 13.24
C VAL A 385 8.61 30.25 14.11
N VAL A 386 8.14 29.20 14.79
CA VAL A 386 8.99 28.18 15.41
C VAL A 386 9.50 27.26 14.28
N LEU A 387 10.81 27.31 14.00
CA LEU A 387 11.47 26.37 13.10
C LEU A 387 11.40 24.96 13.70
N SER A 388 10.96 23.96 12.91
CA SER A 388 10.97 22.57 13.34
C SER A 388 12.41 22.04 13.48
N GLN A 389 12.64 21.06 14.36
CA GLN A 389 13.96 20.44 14.61
C GLN A 389 14.68 19.97 13.32
N HIS A 390 13.93 19.69 12.25
CA HIS A 390 14.49 19.29 10.96
C HIS A 390 15.17 20.45 10.19
N GLN A 391 14.89 21.72 10.53
CA GLN A 391 15.54 22.88 9.90
C GLN A 391 16.84 23.32 10.60
N MET A 392 17.09 22.92 11.86
CA MET A 392 18.39 23.17 12.50
C MET A 392 19.51 22.27 11.94
N GLN A 393 19.20 21.03 11.55
CA GLN A 393 20.22 20.11 11.00
C GLN A 393 20.76 20.52 9.62
N ASN A 394 20.07 21.40 8.88
CA ASN A 394 20.55 21.89 7.59
C ASN A 394 21.40 23.17 7.68
N LEU A 395 21.47 23.82 8.86
CA LEU A 395 22.38 24.96 9.06
C LEU A 395 23.79 24.51 9.49
N GLU A 396 23.91 23.38 10.19
CA GLU A 396 25.23 22.84 10.63
C GLU A 396 26.06 22.23 9.49
N MET A 397 25.46 21.90 8.34
CA MET A 397 26.17 21.38 7.16
C MET A 397 26.66 22.45 6.17
N MET A 398 26.39 23.75 6.40
CA MET A 398 26.87 24.84 5.53
C MET A 398 28.08 25.61 6.07
N THR A 399 28.58 25.28 7.26
CA THR A 399 29.77 25.92 7.86
C THR A 399 31.03 25.05 7.85
N THR A 400 31.03 23.92 7.14
CA THR A 400 32.24 23.12 6.89
C THR A 400 32.36 22.70 5.42
N MET A 401 32.64 23.68 4.54
CA MET A 401 33.40 23.50 3.29
C MET A 401 34.17 24.78 2.97
#